data_AF-A0A8J2BPD8-F1
#
_entry.id   AF-A0A8J2BPD8-F1
#
_cell.length_a   1.000
_cell.length_b   1.000
_cell.length_c   1.000
_cell.angle_alpha   90.00
_cell.angle_beta   90.00
_cell.angle_gamma   90.00
#
_symmetry.space_group_name_H-M   'P 1'
#
loop_
_entity.id
_entity.type
_entity.pdbx_description
1 polymer ?
#
loop_
_entity_poly.entity_id
_entity_poly.type
_entity_poly.pdbx_seq_one_letter_code
_entity_poly.pdbx_strand_id
1 'polypeptide(L)'
;MNGDSRGLVGQVSDPKVGVILVEECDRLMRLRSDYREATLAAESQSILLVDPNGMSDDIVRALDEVMVSLCARLYGKRSPRNCAKKAVEPIA
;
A
#
# COMPACT_ATOMS: atom_id res chain seq x y z
N MET A 1 1.68 9.97 -0.32
CA MET A 1 1.19 9.21 -1.49
C MET A 1 2.18 9.39 -2.63
N ASN A 2 3.39 8.85 -2.47
CA ASN A 2 4.35 8.78 -3.56
C ASN A 2 4.54 7.30 -3.87
N GLY A 3 4.38 6.97 -5.14
CA GLY A 3 4.39 5.61 -5.64
C GLY A 3 3.79 5.71 -7.02
N ASP A 4 4.66 5.89 -8.01
CA ASP A 4 4.25 5.97 -9.40
C ASP A 4 3.78 4.57 -9.82
N SER A 5 2.53 4.26 -9.54
CA SER A 5 1.90 2.96 -9.80
C SER A 5 1.66 2.72 -11.29
N ARG A 6 2.13 3.59 -12.19
CA ARG A 6 2.01 3.45 -13.64
C ARG A 6 2.53 2.10 -14.16
N GLY A 7 3.64 1.60 -13.62
CA GLY A 7 4.19 0.30 -13.99
C GLY A 7 3.28 -0.87 -13.57
N LEU A 8 2.79 -0.84 -12.33
CA LEU A 8 1.88 -1.86 -11.80
C LEU A 8 0.52 -1.83 -12.50
N VAL A 9 -0.02 -0.64 -12.79
CA VAL A 9 -1.26 -0.47 -13.55
C VAL A 9 -1.10 -1.05 -14.95
N GLY A 10 0.04 -0.83 -15.60
CA GLY A 10 0.32 -1.43 -16.90
C GLY A 10 0.35 -2.96 -16.88
N GLN A 11 1.02 -3.55 -15.89
CA GLN A 11 1.11 -5.01 -15.74
C GLN A 11 -0.23 -5.67 -15.41
N VAL A 12 -1.03 -5.07 -14.53
CA VAL A 12 -2.37 -5.56 -14.18
C VAL A 12 -3.36 -5.39 -15.34
N SER A 13 -3.16 -4.38 -16.20
CA SER A 13 -4.05 -4.13 -17.35
C SER A 13 -3.71 -4.97 -18.58
N ASP A 14 -2.57 -5.66 -18.61
CA ASP A 14 -2.18 -6.52 -19.73
C ASP A 14 -2.72 -7.94 -19.52
N PRO A 15 -3.70 -8.40 -20.33
CA PRO A 15 -4.27 -9.74 -20.20
C PRO A 15 -3.29 -10.87 -20.53
N LYS A 16 -2.10 -10.57 -21.08
CA LYS A 16 -1.05 -11.57 -21.32
C LYS A 16 -0.27 -11.94 -20.06
N VAL A 17 -0.39 -11.16 -19.00
CA VAL A 17 0.31 -11.39 -17.72
C VAL A 17 -0.51 -12.37 -16.88
N GLY A 18 -0.12 -13.65 -16.84
CA GLY A 18 -0.84 -14.66 -16.05
C GLY A 18 -0.47 -14.73 -14.57
N VAL A 19 0.74 -14.30 -14.21
CA VAL A 19 1.26 -14.36 -12.82
C VAL A 19 2.04 -13.09 -12.52
N ILE A 20 1.71 -12.44 -11.40
CA ILE A 20 2.43 -11.28 -10.88
C ILE A 20 3.17 -11.71 -9.61
N LEU A 21 4.50 -11.77 -9.70
CA LEU A 21 5.37 -12.05 -8.57
C LEU A 21 5.67 -10.76 -7.82
N VAL A 22 5.45 -10.74 -6.51
CA VAL A 22 5.73 -9.59 -5.68
C VAL A 22 6.50 -9.98 -4.44
N GLU A 23 7.51 -9.17 -4.10
CA GLU A 23 8.33 -9.38 -2.92
C GLU A 23 7.66 -8.88 -1.64
N GLU A 24 6.88 -7.80 -1.74
CA GLU A 24 6.34 -7.04 -0.59
C GLU A 24 4.89 -6.64 -0.87
N CYS A 25 3.95 -7.07 -0.02
CA CYS A 25 2.52 -6.81 -0.20
C CYS A 25 2.19 -5.32 -0.32
N ASP A 26 2.92 -4.43 0.38
CA ASP A 26 2.75 -2.98 0.31
C ASP A 26 2.92 -2.42 -1.11
N ARG A 27 3.81 -3.02 -1.92
CA ARG A 27 4.03 -2.57 -3.30
C ARG A 27 2.84 -2.86 -4.18
N LEU A 28 2.16 -3.97 -3.94
CA LEU A 28 0.99 -4.34 -4.69
C LEU A 28 -0.25 -3.61 -4.14
N MET A 29 -0.43 -3.58 -2.81
CA MET A 29 -1.72 -3.29 -2.17
C MET A 29 -1.54 -2.63 -0.79
N ARG A 30 -1.45 -1.30 -0.78
CA ARG A 30 -1.33 -0.49 0.46
C ARG A 30 -2.56 -0.50 1.37
N LEU A 31 -3.74 -0.64 0.80
CA LEU A 31 -5.01 -0.73 1.53
C LEU A 31 -5.95 -1.62 0.70
N ARG A 32 -6.35 -2.75 1.28
CA ARG A 32 -7.29 -3.76 0.74
C ARG A 32 -6.65 -4.72 -0.26
N SER A 33 -6.00 -5.77 0.27
CA SER A 33 -5.48 -6.91 -0.49
C SER A 33 -6.59 -7.74 -1.14
N ASP A 34 -7.62 -8.02 -0.35
CA ASP A 34 -8.56 -9.12 -0.61
C ASP A 34 -9.39 -8.89 -1.87
N TYR A 35 -9.76 -7.64 -2.14
CA TYR A 35 -10.56 -7.30 -3.31
C TYR A 35 -9.76 -7.37 -4.61
N ARG A 36 -8.46 -7.05 -4.57
CA ARG A 36 -7.63 -7.06 -5.79
C ARG A 36 -7.19 -8.46 -6.16
N GLU A 37 -6.89 -9.32 -5.19
CA GLU A 37 -6.68 -10.75 -5.44
C GLU A 37 -7.93 -11.39 -6.04
N ALA A 38 -9.11 -11.07 -5.52
CA ALA A 38 -10.37 -11.57 -6.08
C ALA A 38 -10.61 -11.09 -7.52
N THR A 39 -10.34 -9.81 -7.84
CA THR A 39 -10.44 -9.29 -9.21
C THR A 39 -9.45 -9.97 -10.15
N LEU A 40 -8.19 -10.15 -9.72
CA LEU A 40 -7.17 -10.78 -10.54
C LEU A 40 -7.48 -12.26 -10.79
N ALA A 41 -7.95 -12.98 -9.76
CA ALA A 41 -8.39 -14.36 -9.89
C ALA A 41 -9.55 -14.53 -10.88
N ALA A 42 -10.47 -13.55 -10.93
CA ALA A 42 -11.55 -13.54 -11.92
C ALA A 42 -11.03 -13.32 -13.36
N GLU A 43 -9.95 -12.57 -13.53
CA GLU A 43 -9.27 -12.31 -14.81
C GLU A 43 -8.25 -13.41 -15.19
N SER A 44 -8.28 -14.57 -14.50
CA SER A 44 -7.28 -15.66 -14.67
C SER A 44 -5.83 -15.23 -14.42
N GLN A 45 -5.63 -14.15 -13.66
CA GLN A 45 -4.34 -13.69 -13.20
C GLN A 45 -4.15 -14.10 -11.73
N SER A 46 -2.93 -14.51 -11.37
CA SER A 46 -2.60 -14.89 -9.99
C SER A 46 -1.49 -14.02 -9.43
N ILE A 47 -1.51 -13.82 -8.12
CA ILE A 47 -0.46 -13.12 -7.38
C ILE A 47 0.29 -14.13 -6.54
N LEU A 48 1.63 -14.10 -6.63
CA LEU A 48 2.50 -14.88 -5.75
C LEU A 48 3.36 -13.93 -4.92
N LEU A 49 3.30 -14.08 -3.60
CA LEU A 49 4.12 -13.32 -2.66
C LEU A 49 5.38 -14.12 -2.31
N VAL A 50 6.56 -13.53 -2.50
CA VAL A 50 7.85 -14.20 -2.25
C VAL A 50 8.19 -14.23 -0.75
N ASP A 51 7.84 -13.18 0.00
CA ASP A 51 8.09 -13.10 1.43
C ASP A 51 6.86 -12.58 2.21
N PRO A 52 6.06 -13.49 2.80
CA PRO A 52 4.94 -13.09 3.65
C PRO A 52 5.36 -12.54 5.02
N ASN A 53 6.60 -12.73 5.47
CA ASN A 53 7.05 -12.34 6.81
C ASN A 53 7.49 -10.87 6.89
N GLY A 54 7.72 -10.20 5.75
CA GLY A 54 8.04 -8.77 5.68
C GLY A 54 6.90 -7.82 6.11
N MET A 55 5.70 -8.34 6.36
CA MET A 55 4.49 -7.55 6.59
C MET A 55 4.47 -6.69 7.87
N SER A 56 5.32 -6.96 8.87
CA SER A 56 5.23 -6.28 10.18
C SER A 56 5.67 -4.81 10.13
N ASP A 57 6.84 -4.52 9.58
CA ASP A 57 7.32 -3.14 9.36
C ASP A 57 6.45 -2.38 8.36
N ASP A 58 5.83 -3.10 7.43
CA ASP A 58 4.93 -2.53 6.43
C ASP A 58 3.65 -1.96 7.05
N ILE A 59 3.11 -2.59 8.09
CA ILE A 59 1.92 -2.09 8.78
C ILE A 59 2.22 -0.76 9.46
N VAL A 60 3.36 -0.65 10.15
CA VAL A 60 3.77 0.59 10.84
C VAL A 60 3.97 1.71 9.82
N ARG A 61 4.63 1.42 8.70
CA ARG A 61 4.84 2.37 7.60
C ARG A 61 3.52 2.81 6.97
N ALA A 62 2.59 1.87 6.74
CA ALA A 62 1.28 2.17 6.19
C ALA A 62 0.47 3.06 7.13
N LEU A 63 0.49 2.78 8.43
CA LEU A 63 -0.18 3.60 9.43
C LEU A 63 0.39 5.03 9.45
N ASP A 64 1.72 5.20 9.43
CA ASP A 64 2.35 6.52 9.37
C ASP A 64 1.89 7.29 8.13
N GLU A 65 1.85 6.65 6.96
CA GLU A 65 1.39 7.30 5.74
C GLU A 65 -0.10 7.68 5.74
N VAL A 66 -0.95 6.81 6.30
CA VAL A 66 -2.38 7.12 6.50
C VAL A 66 -2.53 8.32 7.41
N MET A 67 -1.81 8.35 8.53
CA MET A 67 -1.84 9.47 9.48
C MET A 67 -1.33 10.76 8.84
N VAL A 68 -0.25 10.71 8.05
CA VAL A 68 0.26 11.87 7.30
C VAL A 68 -0.80 12.39 6.32
N SER A 69 -1.48 11.50 5.59
CA SER A 69 -2.55 11.86 4.65
C SER A 69 -3.74 12.49 5.37
N LEU A 70 -4.15 11.90 6.50
CA LEU A 70 -5.22 12.39 7.34
C LEU A 70 -4.90 13.77 7.89
N CYS A 71 -3.72 13.97 8.47
CA CYS A 71 -3.26 15.24 8.98
C CYS A 71 -3.22 16.31 7.89
N ALA A 72 -2.78 15.97 6.67
CA ALA A 72 -2.77 16.90 5.54
C ALA A 72 -4.18 17.35 5.14
N ARG A 73 -5.20 16.48 5.30
CA ARG A 73 -6.60 16.78 5.00
C ARG A 73 -7.29 17.57 6.11
N LEU A 74 -7.03 17.23 7.38
CA LEU A 74 -7.66 17.86 8.53
C LEU A 74 -7.06 19.21 8.89
N TYR A 75 -5.73 19.31 8.88
CA TYR A 75 -4.99 20.48 9.39
C TYR A 75 -4.29 21.27 8.28
N GLY A 76 -4.47 20.84 7.03
CA GLY A 76 -3.83 21.43 5.86
C GLY A 76 -2.41 20.89 5.62
N LYS A 77 -1.79 21.37 4.54
CA LYS A 77 -0.55 20.79 4.00
C LYS A 77 0.73 21.24 4.73
N ARG A 78 0.63 22.09 5.77
CA ARG A 78 1.80 22.51 6.55
C ARG A 78 2.16 21.42 7.56
N SER A 79 3.34 20.83 7.39
CA SER A 79 3.93 19.88 8.33
C SER A 79 3.07 18.66 8.71
N PRO A 80 2.36 17.99 7.77
CA PRO A 80 1.48 16.87 8.09
C PRO A 80 2.22 15.68 8.70
N ARG A 81 3.50 15.46 8.35
CA ARG A 81 4.37 14.47 9.01
C ARG A 81 4.62 14.76 10.48
N ASN A 82 4.86 16.03 10.82
CA ASN A 82 5.09 16.40 12.21
C ASN A 82 3.79 16.28 13.03
N CYS A 83 2.65 16.60 12.42
CA CYS A 83 1.35 16.38 13.03
C CYS A 83 1.06 14.89 13.25
N ALA A 84 1.32 14.05 12.26
CA ALA A 84 1.13 12.60 12.36
C ALA A 84 2.01 12.01 13.46
N LYS A 85 3.31 12.36 13.49
CA LYS A 85 4.22 11.92 14.56
C LYS A 85 3.70 12.27 15.95
N LYS A 86 3.32 13.53 16.18
CA LYS A 86 2.75 13.96 17.46
C LYS A 86 1.45 13.25 17.84
N ALA A 87 0.68 12.80 16.87
CA ALA A 87 -0.58 12.09 17.11
C ALA A 87 -0.36 10.61 17.47
N VAL A 88 0.78 10.03 17.11
CA VAL A 88 1.11 8.60 17.34
C VAL A 88 2.14 8.43 18.45
N GLU A 89 2.80 9.52 18.89
CA GLU A 89 3.66 9.50 20.07
C GLU A 89 2.89 9.00 21.30
N PRO A 90 3.43 8.02 22.05
CA PRO A 90 2.78 7.51 23.25
C PRO A 90 2.64 8.63 24.27
N ILE A 91 1.44 8.77 24.83
CA ILE A 91 1.19 9.67 25.97
C ILE A 91 1.89 9.03 27.18
N ALA A 92 2.96 9.67 27.65
CA ALA A 92 3.69 9.26 28.85
C ALA A 92 2.90 9.59 30.13
#